data_AF-A0AAD5QM77-F1
#
_entry.id   AF-A0AAD5QM77-F1
#
_cell.length_a   1.000
_cell.length_b   1.000
_cell.length_c   1.000
_cell.angle_alpha   90.00
_cell.angle_beta   90.00
_cell.angle_gamma   90.00
#
_symmetry.space_group_name_H-M   'P 1'
#
loop_
_entity.id
_entity.type
_entity.pdbx_description
1 polymer ?
#
loop_
_entity_poly.entity_id
_entity_poly.type
_entity_poly.pdbx_seq_one_letter_code
_entity_poly.pdbx_strand_id
1 'polypeptide(L)'
;MRLWEVVLLQVLLCLVTCWAMRKQGVAVRGQLMCGLRAANHSKVRIVDIDYGPDPDDTLDEKRVDGTGRFELSGTTHELTPIDPVLYIWHECRDEQTPCSRKIKLVIPKKFIHNGNPTPEQWIDLGTFNLEGSFDDEKRECIN
;
A
#
# COMPACT_ATOMS: atom_id res chain seq x y z
N MET A 1 -25.43 34.31 18.05
CA MET A 1 -24.00 34.12 18.35
C MET A 1 -23.23 35.32 17.82
N ARG A 2 -22.32 35.87 18.60
CA ARG A 2 -21.46 36.98 18.16
C ARG A 2 -20.37 36.45 17.23
N LEU A 3 -19.85 37.28 16.33
CA LEU A 3 -18.83 36.87 15.35
C LEU A 3 -17.60 36.19 16.00
N TRP A 4 -17.14 36.70 17.15
CA TRP A 4 -16.01 36.13 17.87
C TRP A 4 -16.30 34.75 18.48
N GLU A 5 -17.56 34.44 18.84
CA GLU A 5 -17.97 33.11 19.31
C GLU A 5 -17.91 32.09 18.17
N VAL A 6 -18.34 32.50 16.97
CA VAL A 6 -18.24 31.67 15.75
C VAL A 6 -16.79 31.39 15.39
N VAL A 7 -15.94 32.43 15.39
CA VAL A 7 -14.51 32.29 15.11
C VAL A 7 -13.83 31.39 16.14
N LEU A 8 -14.12 31.57 17.43
CA LEU A 8 -13.58 30.74 18.50
C LEU A 8 -14.00 29.27 18.34
N LEU A 9 -15.27 29.00 18.03
CA LEU A 9 -15.78 27.65 17.76
C LEU A 9 -15.08 27.00 16.55
N GLN A 10 -14.86 27.75 15.47
CA GLN A 10 -14.16 27.24 14.29
C GLN A 10 -12.68 26.94 14.58
N VAL A 11 -11.99 27.79 15.34
CA VAL A 11 -10.61 27.55 15.75
C VAL A 11 -10.52 26.32 16.65
N LEU A 12 -11.43 26.19 17.63
CA LEU A 12 -11.46 25.02 18.51
C LEU A 12 -11.72 23.73 17.72
N LEU A 13 -12.67 23.75 16.78
CA LEU A 13 -12.97 22.61 15.91
C LEU A 13 -11.75 22.21 15.06
N CYS A 14 -11.07 23.19 14.45
CA CYS A 14 -9.86 22.96 13.66
C CYS A 14 -8.73 22.34 14.50
N LEU A 15 -8.54 22.82 15.73
CA LEU A 15 -7.56 22.25 16.65
C LEU A 15 -7.90 20.80 16.98
N VAL A 16 -9.16 20.49 17.30
CA VAL A 16 -9.60 19.11 17.58
C VAL A 16 -9.34 18.19 16.39
N THR A 17 -9.64 18.63 15.17
CA THR A 17 -9.41 17.80 13.97
C THR A 17 -7.93 17.56 13.71
N CYS A 18 -7.07 18.58 13.86
CA CYS A 18 -5.63 18.40 13.68
C CYS A 18 -5.03 17.42 14.70
N TRP A 19 -5.52 17.46 15.94
CA TRP A 19 -5.10 16.52 16.99
C TRP A 19 -5.63 15.10 16.77
N ALA A 20 -6.72 14.93 16.02
CA ALA A 20 -7.31 13.63 15.73
C ALA A 20 -6.65 12.90 14.55
N MET A 21 -5.80 13.56 13.75
CA MET A 21 -5.05 12.94 12.65
C MET A 21 -4.07 11.91 13.19
N ARG A 22 -4.28 10.64 12.86
CA ARG A 22 -3.43 9.54 13.34
C ARG A 22 -2.45 9.15 12.24
N LYS A 23 -1.18 9.01 12.63
CA LYS A 23 -0.19 8.36 11.78
C LYS A 23 -0.50 6.87 11.71
N GLN A 24 -0.71 6.35 10.52
CA GLN A 24 -1.08 4.97 10.27
C GLN A 24 -0.25 4.43 9.10
N GLY A 25 -0.03 3.13 9.04
CA GLY A 25 0.74 2.51 7.98
C GLY A 25 0.75 0.99 8.05
N VAL A 26 1.34 0.36 7.05
CA VAL A 26 1.51 -1.10 6.99
C VAL A 26 2.88 -1.45 6.45
N ALA A 27 3.36 -2.63 6.83
CA ALA A 27 4.64 -3.17 6.41
C ALA A 27 4.49 -4.59 5.85
N VAL A 28 5.03 -4.81 4.66
CA VAL A 28 4.90 -6.08 3.92
C VAL A 28 6.25 -6.47 3.34
N ARG A 29 6.56 -7.76 3.40
CA ARG A 29 7.74 -8.34 2.77
C ARG A 29 7.45 -9.68 2.12
N GLY A 30 8.34 -10.10 1.25
CA GLY A 30 8.27 -11.42 0.63
C GLY A 30 9.31 -11.60 -0.47
N GLN A 31 9.18 -12.71 -1.19
CA GLN A 31 10.01 -13.05 -2.34
C GLN A 31 9.14 -13.46 -3.52
N LEU A 32 9.30 -12.77 -4.64
CA LEU A 32 8.60 -13.06 -5.89
C LEU A 32 9.44 -13.97 -6.78
N MET A 33 8.82 -15.01 -7.31
CA MET A 33 9.43 -15.98 -8.22
C MET A 33 8.70 -15.95 -9.56
N CYS A 34 9.42 -16.24 -10.64
CA CYS A 34 8.88 -16.55 -11.95
C CYS A 34 9.31 -17.97 -12.32
N GLY A 35 8.51 -18.94 -11.90
CA GLY A 35 8.84 -20.35 -11.96
C GLY A 35 10.02 -20.70 -11.07
N LEU A 36 11.08 -21.25 -11.66
CA LEU A 36 12.28 -21.66 -10.93
C LEU A 36 13.27 -20.50 -10.68
N ARG A 37 13.01 -19.32 -11.24
CA ARG A 37 13.92 -18.16 -11.15
C ARG A 37 13.30 -17.08 -10.28
N ALA A 38 14.15 -16.29 -9.63
CA ALA A 38 13.72 -15.05 -8.99
C ALA A 38 13.01 -14.16 -10.01
N ALA A 39 11.89 -13.57 -9.63
CA ALA A 39 11.24 -12.57 -10.46
C ALA A 39 12.16 -11.36 -10.59
N ASN A 40 12.32 -10.86 -11.81
CA ASN A 40 13.06 -9.64 -12.10
C ASN A 40 12.09 -8.57 -12.62
N HIS A 41 12.48 -7.30 -12.51
CA HIS A 41 11.71 -6.15 -12.99
C HIS A 41 10.30 -5.99 -12.41
N SER A 42 9.94 -6.77 -11.38
CA SER A 42 8.65 -6.65 -10.72
C SER A 42 8.62 -5.44 -9.79
N LYS A 43 7.51 -4.70 -9.80
CA LYS A 43 7.28 -3.54 -8.95
C LYS A 43 6.25 -3.89 -7.89
N VAL A 44 6.45 -3.39 -6.67
CA VAL A 44 5.54 -3.57 -5.55
C VAL A 44 5.20 -2.21 -4.96
N ARG A 45 3.93 -1.98 -4.62
CA ARG A 45 3.46 -0.71 -4.05
C ARG A 45 2.38 -0.95 -3.00
N ILE A 46 2.53 -0.32 -1.86
CA ILE A 46 1.45 -0.21 -0.87
C ILE A 46 0.66 1.06 -1.18
N VAL A 47 -0.66 0.91 -1.26
CA VAL A 47 -1.59 2.01 -1.52
C VAL A 47 -2.70 1.98 -0.47
N ASP A 48 -3.06 3.15 0.04
CA ASP A 48 -4.31 3.37 0.74
C ASP A 48 -5.43 3.59 -0.27
N ILE A 49 -6.54 2.88 -0.10
CA ILE A 49 -7.68 3.03 -1.00
C ILE A 49 -8.72 3.89 -0.31
N ASP A 50 -8.90 5.09 -0.82
CA ASP A 50 -9.78 6.07 -0.24
C ASP A 50 -11.15 6.06 -0.91
N TYR A 51 -12.18 6.37 -0.12
CA TYR A 51 -13.54 6.50 -0.61
C TYR A 51 -14.02 7.94 -0.42
N GLY A 52 -14.38 8.60 -1.53
CA GLY A 52 -14.96 9.94 -1.52
C GLY A 52 -14.01 10.99 -2.11
N PRO A 53 -13.85 12.17 -1.48
CA PRO A 53 -13.04 13.26 -2.04
C PRO A 53 -11.52 13.08 -1.84
N ASP A 54 -11.11 12.12 -1.01
CA ASP A 54 -9.70 11.84 -0.71
C ASP A 54 -9.11 10.94 -1.81
N PRO A 55 -8.00 11.32 -2.47
CA PRO A 55 -7.38 10.50 -3.50
C PRO A 55 -6.51 9.40 -2.89
N ASP A 56 -6.54 8.20 -3.49
CA ASP A 56 -5.70 7.07 -3.08
C ASP A 56 -4.22 7.45 -2.83
N ASP A 57 -3.75 7.22 -1.61
CA ASP A 57 -2.39 7.53 -1.17
C ASP A 57 -1.40 6.40 -1.47
N THR A 58 -0.28 6.71 -2.15
CA THR A 58 0.85 5.76 -2.24
C THR A 58 1.70 5.82 -0.98
N LEU A 59 1.74 4.72 -0.21
CA LEU A 59 2.45 4.67 1.07
C LEU A 59 3.94 4.34 0.93
N ASP A 60 4.29 3.34 0.13
CA ASP A 60 5.68 2.97 -0.22
C ASP A 60 5.70 2.20 -1.55
N GLU A 61 6.80 2.30 -2.30
CA GLU A 61 6.98 1.65 -3.60
C GLU A 61 8.43 1.26 -3.83
N LYS A 62 8.67 0.01 -4.27
CA LYS A 62 9.99 -0.48 -4.66
C LYS A 62 9.92 -1.46 -5.82
N ARG A 63 11.06 -1.69 -6.46
CA ARG A 63 11.27 -2.87 -7.30
C ARG A 63 11.88 -3.99 -6.47
N VAL A 64 11.56 -5.23 -6.83
CA VAL A 64 12.22 -6.40 -6.22
C VAL A 64 13.72 -6.37 -6.49
N ASP A 65 14.50 -6.92 -5.57
CA ASP A 65 15.95 -7.07 -5.74
C ASP A 65 16.31 -8.22 -6.70
N GLY A 66 17.62 -8.44 -6.93
CA GLY A 66 18.10 -9.51 -7.81
C GLY A 66 17.78 -10.93 -7.34
N THR A 67 17.31 -11.12 -6.10
CA THR A 67 16.82 -12.39 -5.56
C THR A 67 15.29 -12.47 -5.57
N GLY A 68 14.60 -11.44 -6.08
CA GLY A 68 13.15 -11.33 -6.09
C GLY A 68 12.56 -10.88 -4.76
N ARG A 69 13.39 -10.50 -3.77
CA ARG A 69 12.92 -10.08 -2.45
C ARG A 69 12.51 -8.61 -2.45
N PHE A 70 11.56 -8.29 -1.58
CA PHE A 70 11.14 -6.92 -1.33
C PHE A 70 10.71 -6.73 0.13
N GLU A 71 10.86 -5.50 0.60
CA GLU A 71 10.33 -5.04 1.89
C GLU A 71 9.79 -3.62 1.69
N LEU A 72 8.52 -3.42 2.01
CA LEU A 72 7.84 -2.13 1.96
C LEU A 72 7.33 -1.77 3.36
N SER A 73 7.46 -0.51 3.74
CA SER A 73 6.92 0.04 4.99
C SER A 73 6.60 1.50 4.77
N GLY A 74 5.31 1.81 4.61
CA GLY A 74 4.82 3.15 4.33
C GLY A 74 3.82 3.62 5.38
N THR A 75 3.64 4.94 5.50
CA THR A 75 2.71 5.55 6.45
C THR A 75 2.04 6.79 5.86
N THR A 76 0.76 6.99 6.15
CA THR A 76 0.02 8.24 5.91
C THR A 76 -0.53 8.81 7.23
N HIS A 77 -1.11 10.01 7.17
CA HIS A 77 -1.84 10.62 8.27
C HIS A 77 -3.32 10.66 7.91
N GLU A 78 -4.13 9.91 8.65
CA GLU A 78 -5.56 9.80 8.39
C GLU A 78 -6.39 9.90 9.66
N LEU A 79 -7.62 10.41 9.51
CA LEU A 79 -8.62 10.42 10.58
C LEU A 79 -9.18 9.01 10.82
N THR A 80 -9.48 8.28 9.75
CA THR A 80 -10.09 6.95 9.77
C THR A 80 -9.06 5.84 9.65
N PRO A 81 -9.39 4.58 10.00
CA PRO A 81 -8.50 3.46 9.73
C PRO A 81 -8.31 3.24 8.23
N ILE A 82 -7.06 3.28 7.80
CA ILE A 82 -6.63 3.08 6.41
C ILE A 82 -7.18 1.78 5.80
N ASP A 83 -7.28 1.74 4.47
CA ASP A 83 -7.74 0.62 3.64
C ASP A 83 -6.60 0.10 2.74
N PRO A 84 -5.53 -0.46 3.33
CA PRO A 84 -4.29 -0.73 2.64
C PRO A 84 -4.38 -1.92 1.68
N VAL A 85 -3.73 -1.79 0.54
CA VAL A 85 -3.57 -2.85 -0.47
C VAL A 85 -2.13 -2.92 -0.95
N LEU A 86 -1.65 -4.12 -1.22
CA LEU A 86 -0.40 -4.35 -1.95
C LEU A 86 -0.73 -4.60 -3.42
N TYR A 87 -0.14 -3.80 -4.29
CA TYR A 87 -0.11 -4.07 -5.72
C TYR A 87 1.23 -4.66 -6.12
N ILE A 88 1.18 -5.68 -6.98
CA ILE A 88 2.35 -6.32 -7.58
C ILE A 88 2.19 -6.20 -9.09
N TRP A 89 3.16 -5.57 -9.75
CA TRP A 89 3.25 -5.53 -11.21
C TRP A 89 4.39 -6.42 -11.69
N HIS A 90 4.12 -7.27 -12.67
CA HIS A 90 5.11 -8.17 -13.22
C HIS A 90 4.84 -8.54 -14.69
N GLU A 91 5.88 -9.08 -15.33
CA GLU A 91 5.87 -9.51 -16.74
C GLU A 91 6.27 -10.98 -16.89
N CYS A 92 6.24 -11.75 -15.78
CA CYS A 92 6.56 -13.17 -15.79
C CYS A 92 5.74 -13.93 -16.85
N ARG A 93 6.42 -14.58 -17.80
CA ARG A 93 5.84 -15.33 -18.94
C ARG A 93 4.99 -14.46 -19.88
N ASP A 94 5.24 -13.17 -19.90
CA ASP A 94 4.40 -12.17 -20.55
C ASP A 94 5.20 -10.94 -21.04
N GLU A 95 6.50 -11.13 -21.28
CA GLU A 95 7.46 -10.04 -21.54
C GLU A 95 7.23 -9.29 -22.87
N GLN A 96 6.43 -9.84 -23.78
CA GLN A 96 6.12 -9.26 -25.10
C GLN A 96 4.80 -8.50 -25.13
N THR A 97 3.99 -8.60 -24.07
CA THR A 97 2.70 -7.94 -24.01
C THR A 97 2.87 -6.54 -23.44
N PRO A 98 2.30 -5.48 -24.06
CA PRO A 98 2.40 -4.13 -23.52
C PRO A 98 1.84 -4.05 -22.10
N CYS A 99 2.52 -3.29 -21.23
CA CYS A 99 2.13 -3.05 -19.84
C CYS A 99 2.21 -4.32 -18.97
N SER A 100 2.24 -4.16 -17.65
CA SER A 100 2.51 -5.30 -16.76
C SER A 100 1.21 -5.90 -16.22
N ARG A 101 1.22 -7.22 -15.95
CA ARG A 101 0.18 -7.88 -15.15
C ARG A 101 0.16 -7.29 -13.74
N LYS A 102 -1.02 -7.07 -13.18
CA LYS A 102 -1.25 -6.41 -11.89
C LYS A 102 -2.08 -7.31 -10.98
N ILE A 103 -1.50 -7.69 -9.85
CA ILE A 103 -2.16 -8.41 -8.77
C ILE A 103 -2.48 -7.41 -7.65
N LYS A 104 -3.67 -7.52 -7.06
CA LYS A 104 -4.11 -6.75 -5.89
C LYS A 104 -4.28 -7.69 -4.70
N LEU A 105 -3.57 -7.43 -3.61
CA LEU A 105 -3.73 -8.13 -2.34
C LEU A 105 -4.24 -7.15 -1.28
N VAL A 106 -5.36 -7.46 -0.65
CA VAL A 106 -5.89 -6.64 0.45
C VAL A 106 -5.12 -6.93 1.73
N ILE A 107 -4.63 -5.88 2.38
CA ILE A 107 -3.90 -6.01 3.63
C ILE A 107 -4.89 -5.94 4.80
N PRO A 108 -4.95 -6.95 5.69
CA PRO A 108 -5.88 -6.92 6.81
C PRO A 108 -5.58 -5.77 7.77
N LYS A 109 -6.61 -4.97 8.13
CA LYS A 109 -6.48 -3.80 9.01
C LYS A 109 -5.82 -4.08 10.37
N LYS A 110 -5.81 -5.33 10.84
CA LYS A 110 -5.11 -5.73 12.07
C LYS A 110 -3.59 -5.50 12.03
N PHE A 111 -3.00 -5.37 10.84
CA PHE A 111 -1.57 -5.12 10.65
C PHE A 111 -1.22 -3.62 10.58
N ILE A 112 -2.21 -2.73 10.71
CA ILE A 112 -1.96 -1.29 10.75
C ILE A 112 -1.10 -0.97 11.98
N HIS A 113 -0.02 -0.21 11.75
CA HIS A 113 0.89 0.29 12.79
C HIS A 113 0.90 1.82 12.83
N ASN A 114 1.32 2.38 13.96
CA ASN A 114 1.25 3.83 14.23
C ASN A 114 2.57 4.56 13.89
N GLY A 115 3.27 4.14 12.83
CA GLY A 115 4.59 4.68 12.49
C GLY A 115 5.63 3.61 12.19
N ASN A 116 6.26 3.04 13.22
CA ASN A 116 7.24 1.97 13.03
C ASN A 116 6.59 0.60 13.36
N PRO A 117 6.64 -0.38 12.45
CA PRO A 117 6.05 -1.70 12.68
C PRO A 117 6.84 -2.51 13.71
N THR A 118 6.14 -3.19 14.63
CA THR A 118 6.75 -4.27 15.44
C THR A 118 6.92 -5.53 14.58
N PRO A 119 7.77 -6.50 15.00
CA PRO A 119 7.98 -7.74 14.24
C PRO A 119 6.68 -8.50 13.88
N GLU A 120 5.66 -8.45 14.74
CA GLU A 120 4.37 -9.11 14.55
C GLU A 120 3.43 -8.37 13.60
N GLN A 121 3.70 -7.08 13.35
CA GLN A 121 2.93 -6.24 12.43
C GLN A 121 3.44 -6.33 10.98
N TRP A 122 4.58 -6.98 10.75
CA TRP A 122 5.03 -7.31 9.41
C TRP A 122 4.19 -8.43 8.82
N ILE A 123 3.70 -8.21 7.61
CA ILE A 123 3.11 -9.28 6.79
C ILE A 123 4.22 -9.90 5.96
N ASP A 124 4.50 -11.17 6.23
CA ASP A 124 5.43 -11.96 5.44
C ASP A 124 4.63 -12.83 4.46
N LEU A 125 4.68 -12.48 3.17
CA LEU A 125 4.03 -13.25 2.11
C LEU A 125 4.79 -14.55 1.79
N GLY A 126 5.98 -14.75 2.35
CA GLY A 126 6.86 -15.86 2.01
C GLY A 126 7.28 -15.80 0.54
N THR A 127 7.25 -16.95 -0.14
CA THR A 127 7.59 -17.06 -1.56
C THR A 127 6.33 -17.13 -2.41
N PHE A 128 6.17 -16.18 -3.32
CA PHE A 128 5.01 -16.03 -4.19
C PHE A 128 5.41 -16.21 -5.66
N ASN A 129 4.89 -17.26 -6.31
CA ASN A 129 5.25 -17.58 -7.69
C ASN A 129 4.24 -16.98 -8.69
N LEU A 130 4.73 -16.08 -9.53
CA LEU A 130 4.00 -15.27 -10.49
C LEU A 130 3.72 -15.99 -11.83
N GLU A 131 4.15 -17.25 -11.98
CA GLU A 131 3.71 -18.09 -13.13
C GLU A 131 2.21 -18.44 -13.05
N GLY A 132 1.64 -18.44 -11.84
CA GLY A 132 0.20 -18.64 -11.67
C GLY A 132 -0.63 -17.51 -12.28
N SER A 133 -1.83 -17.84 -12.72
CA SER A 133 -2.87 -16.87 -13.04
C SER A 133 -3.77 -16.68 -11.82
N PHE A 134 -4.23 -15.44 -11.60
CA PHE A 134 -5.11 -15.09 -10.48
C PHE A 134 -6.41 -14.51 -11.03
N ASP A 135 -7.55 -14.91 -10.46
CA ASP A 135 -8.89 -14.61 -11.03
C ASP A 135 -9.14 -13.10 -11.23
N ASP A 136 -8.71 -12.26 -10.29
CA ASP A 136 -8.88 -10.80 -10.34
C ASP A 136 -7.65 -10.04 -10.87
N GLU A 137 -6.75 -10.74 -11.56
CA GLU A 137 -5.58 -10.12 -12.16
C GLU A 137 -5.96 -9.17 -13.30
N LYS A 138 -5.35 -7.99 -13.29
CA LYS A 138 -5.57 -6.94 -14.30
C LYS A 138 -4.27 -6.66 -15.05
N ARG A 139 -4.32 -5.70 -15.98
CA ARG A 139 -3.15 -5.18 -16.66
C ARG A 139 -3.13 -3.66 -16.52
N GLU A 140 -1.95 -3.11 -16.24
CA GLU A 140 -1.78 -1.67 -16.05
C GLU A 140 -0.39 -1.23 -16.53
N CYS A 141 -0.35 -0.07 -17.18
CA CYS A 141 0.87 0.56 -17.64
C CYS A 141 1.38 1.48 -16.54
N ILE A 142 2.53 1.15 -15.97
CA ILE A 142 3.17 1.91 -14.90
C ILE A 142 4.46 2.54 -15.43
N ASN A 143 4.66 3.82 -15.13
CA ASN A 143 5.91 4.54 -15.41
C ASN A 143 7.00 4.18 -14.37
#